data_AF-A0A3D2RND9-F1
#
_entry.id   AF-A0A3D2RND9-F1
#
_cell.length_a   1.000
_cell.length_b   1.000
_cell.length_c   1.000
_cell.angle_alpha   90.00
_cell.angle_beta   90.00
_cell.angle_gamma   90.00
#
_symmetry.space_group_name_H-M   'P 1'
#
loop_
_entity.id
_entity.type
_entity.pdbx_description
1 polymer ?
#
loop_
_entity_poly.entity_id
_entity_poly.type
_entity_poly.pdbx_seq_one_letter_code
_entity_poly.pdbx_strand_id
1 'polypeptide(L)'
;MREKKIGSYKSFIVEPEDLVVIMGNHDQHADLLKESGFEQHEETGEWLGRGKHLYALDPDTFFRLFSARDKGAPDLSAQATDGNDFYQVDSLPFVVKAENGSDRIEELHALNLETRTFIDEGISNFRVG
;
A
#
# COMPACT_ATOMS: atom_id res chain seq x y z
N MET A 1 -13.38 -4.19 -1.99
CA MET A 1 -12.52 -5.39 -1.75
C MET A 1 -13.14 -6.73 -2.13
N ARG A 2 -12.38 -7.58 -2.82
CA ARG A 2 -12.69 -8.98 -3.13
C ARG A 2 -11.71 -9.92 -2.43
N GLU A 3 -12.21 -10.92 -1.70
CA GLU A 3 -11.39 -11.89 -0.96
C GLU A 3 -10.73 -12.91 -1.90
N LYS A 4 -9.43 -13.17 -1.70
CA LYS A 4 -8.71 -14.29 -2.31
C LYS A 4 -7.99 -15.07 -1.21
N LYS A 5 -8.40 -16.33 -1.00
CA LYS A 5 -7.83 -17.19 0.04
C LYS A 5 -6.62 -17.97 -0.50
N ILE A 6 -5.44 -17.78 0.09
CA ILE A 6 -4.25 -18.60 -0.17
C ILE A 6 -3.75 -19.13 1.19
N GLY A 7 -4.11 -20.38 1.52
CA GLY A 7 -3.81 -20.96 2.85
C GLY A 7 -4.64 -20.33 3.99
N SER A 8 -4.01 -20.09 5.14
CA SER A 8 -4.60 -19.37 6.30
C SER A 8 -4.52 -17.84 6.16
N TYR A 9 -3.83 -17.34 5.14
CA TYR A 9 -3.66 -15.90 4.90
C TYR A 9 -4.86 -15.35 4.14
N LYS A 10 -5.35 -14.20 4.60
CA LYS A 10 -6.40 -13.43 3.91
C LYS A 10 -5.76 -12.26 3.19
N SER A 11 -5.80 -12.30 1.86
CA SER A 11 -5.46 -11.15 1.02
C SER A 11 -6.68 -10.66 0.25
N PHE A 12 -6.69 -9.37 -0.01
CA PHE A 12 -7.78 -8.67 -0.67
C PHE A 12 -7.19 -7.83 -1.80
N ILE A 13 -7.88 -7.80 -2.93
CA ILE A 13 -7.51 -6.86 -4.00
C ILE A 13 -8.07 -5.49 -3.60
N VAL A 14 -7.20 -4.47 -3.64
CA VAL A 14 -7.58 -3.07 -3.44
C VAL A 14 -8.33 -2.61 -4.68
N GLU A 15 -9.60 -2.25 -4.52
CA GLU A 15 -10.44 -1.76 -5.61
C GLU A 15 -10.21 -0.24 -5.82
N PRO A 16 -10.45 0.29 -7.03
CA PRO A 16 -10.21 1.70 -7.35
C PRO A 16 -10.89 2.71 -6.41
N GLU A 17 -12.06 2.37 -5.86
CA GLU A 17 -12.87 3.26 -5.01
C GLU A 17 -12.74 2.95 -3.50
N ASP A 18 -11.98 1.93 -3.12
CA ASP A 18 -11.71 1.63 -1.71
C ASP A 18 -11.01 2.84 -1.07
N LEU A 19 -11.44 3.23 0.14
CA LEU A 19 -10.83 4.34 0.87
C LEU A 19 -9.43 3.91 1.34
N VAL A 20 -8.45 4.77 1.10
CA VAL A 20 -7.07 4.54 1.50
C VAL A 20 -6.62 5.63 2.46
N VAL A 21 -6.02 5.23 3.58
CA VAL A 21 -5.36 6.09 4.55
C VAL A 21 -3.85 5.92 4.42
N ILE A 22 -3.11 7.02 4.38
CA ILE A 22 -1.65 7.05 4.32
C ILE A 22 -1.11 7.44 5.69
N MET A 23 -0.16 6.66 6.20
CA MET A 23 0.49 6.88 7.49
C MET A 23 2.01 6.88 7.32
N GLY A 24 2.73 7.52 8.25
CA GLY A 24 4.20 7.55 8.24
C GLY A 24 4.74 8.98 8.13
N ASN A 25 5.84 9.17 7.41
CA ASN A 25 6.50 10.47 7.28
C ASN A 25 5.88 11.34 6.17
N HIS A 26 4.61 11.70 6.31
CA HIS A 26 3.84 12.45 5.29
C HIS A 26 4.44 13.84 4.99
N ASP A 27 5.05 14.51 5.96
CA ASP A 27 5.56 15.88 5.79
C ASP A 27 6.65 15.98 4.72
N GLN A 28 7.44 14.91 4.53
CA GLN A 28 8.49 14.84 3.52
C GLN A 28 7.96 14.53 2.11
N HIS A 29 6.72 14.05 2.01
CA HIS A 29 6.12 13.53 0.78
C HIS A 29 4.78 14.19 0.43
N ALA A 30 4.41 15.27 1.11
CA ALA A 30 3.11 15.93 1.00
C ALA A 30 2.79 16.39 -0.43
N ASP A 31 3.74 16.99 -1.13
CA ASP A 31 3.53 17.49 -2.50
C ASP A 31 3.28 16.32 -3.47
N LEU A 32 4.06 15.25 -3.35
CA LEU A 32 3.89 14.04 -4.14
C LEU A 32 2.54 13.35 -3.88
N LEU A 33 2.12 13.30 -2.61
CA LEU A 33 0.81 12.76 -2.24
C LEU A 33 -0.33 13.57 -2.86
N LYS A 34 -0.24 14.90 -2.83
CA LYS A 34 -1.22 15.79 -3.48
C LYS A 34 -1.26 15.63 -5.00
N GLU A 35 -0.09 15.58 -5.65
CA GLU A 35 0.03 15.34 -7.10
C GLU A 35 -0.61 14.01 -7.50
N SER A 36 -0.57 13.02 -6.61
CA SER A 36 -1.16 11.70 -6.80
C SER A 36 -2.66 11.64 -6.47
N GLY A 37 -3.26 12.75 -6.03
CA GLY A 37 -4.68 12.86 -5.70
C GLY A 37 -5.06 12.52 -4.26
N PHE A 38 -4.08 12.40 -3.36
CA PHE A 38 -4.36 12.30 -1.92
C PHE A 38 -4.56 13.69 -1.30
N GLU A 39 -5.40 13.76 -0.29
CA GLU A 39 -5.77 14.99 0.39
C GLU A 39 -5.55 14.83 1.90
N GLN A 40 -5.13 15.91 2.55
CA GLN A 40 -5.05 15.95 4.00
C GLN A 40 -6.39 16.41 4.57
N HIS A 41 -6.99 15.61 5.45
CA HIS A 41 -8.21 15.99 6.15
C HIS A 41 -7.92 17.14 7.13
N GLU A 42 -8.64 18.24 7.01
CA GLU A 42 -8.33 19.49 7.72
C GLU A 42 -8.40 19.36 9.26
N GLU A 43 -9.33 18.53 9.77
CA GLU A 43 -9.55 18.40 11.21
C GLU A 43 -8.63 17.34 11.86
N THR A 44 -8.37 16.24 11.16
CA THR A 44 -7.64 15.09 11.72
C THR A 44 -6.18 15.07 11.31
N GLY A 45 -5.82 15.78 10.24
CA GLY A 45 -4.48 15.77 9.65
C GLY A 45 -4.15 14.48 8.88
N GLU A 46 -5.10 13.54 8.78
CA GLU A 46 -4.93 12.27 8.09
C GLU A 46 -4.84 12.47 6.58
N TRP A 47 -3.98 11.69 5.93
CA TRP A 47 -3.85 11.70 4.48
C TRP A 47 -4.74 10.62 3.88
N LEU A 48 -5.70 11.04 3.07
CA LEU A 48 -6.78 10.19 2.55
C LEU A 48 -6.77 10.19 1.02
N GLY A 49 -7.17 9.06 0.45
CA GLY A 49 -7.33 8.91 -0.98
C GLY A 49 -8.16 7.68 -1.34
N ARG A 50 -8.02 7.23 -2.57
CA ARG A 50 -8.73 6.07 -3.11
C ARG A 50 -7.73 5.07 -3.67
N GLY A 51 -8.14 3.81 -3.83
CA GLY A 51 -7.31 2.79 -4.45
C GLY A 51 -6.73 3.23 -5.80
N LYS A 52 -7.52 3.91 -6.64
CA LYS A 52 -7.07 4.45 -7.93
C LYS A 52 -5.88 5.43 -7.83
N HIS A 53 -5.74 6.14 -6.72
CA HIS A 53 -4.60 7.04 -6.49
C HIS A 53 -3.31 6.25 -6.26
N LEU A 54 -3.39 5.06 -5.63
CA LEU A 54 -2.25 4.15 -5.55
C LEU A 54 -1.90 3.54 -6.92
N TYR A 55 -2.90 3.15 -7.72
CA TYR A 55 -2.70 2.61 -9.08
C TYR A 55 -2.13 3.65 -10.06
N ALA A 56 -2.39 4.94 -9.81
CA ALA A 56 -1.88 6.03 -10.66
C ALA A 56 -0.39 6.31 -10.46
N LEU A 57 0.21 5.81 -9.36
CA LEU A 57 1.64 5.92 -9.13
C LEU A 57 2.41 5.05 -10.13
N ASP A 58 3.54 5.56 -10.61
CA ASP A 58 4.51 4.71 -11.27
C ASP A 58 5.10 3.69 -10.27
N PRO A 59 5.50 2.49 -10.73
CA PRO A 59 6.00 1.45 -9.84
C PRO A 59 7.21 1.88 -8.99
N ASP A 60 8.15 2.65 -9.54
CA ASP A 60 9.36 3.05 -8.83
C ASP A 60 9.02 4.02 -7.68
N THR A 61 8.13 4.98 -7.92
CA THR A 61 7.59 5.85 -6.88
C THR A 61 6.85 5.05 -5.81
N PHE A 62 6.01 4.09 -6.20
CA PHE A 62 5.32 3.23 -5.25
C PHE A 62 6.31 2.48 -4.36
N PHE A 63 7.32 1.83 -4.96
CA PHE A 63 8.33 1.09 -4.20
C PHE A 63 9.13 2.01 -3.28
N ARG A 64 9.52 3.19 -3.73
CA ARG A 64 10.27 4.15 -2.91
C ARG A 64 9.49 4.57 -1.66
N LEU A 65 8.18 4.78 -1.79
CA LEU A 65 7.35 5.28 -0.70
C LEU A 65 6.90 4.17 0.25
N PHE A 66 6.38 3.08 -0.31
CA PHE A 66 5.63 2.06 0.43
C PHE A 66 6.39 0.75 0.61
N SER A 67 7.60 0.62 0.03
CA SER A 67 8.43 -0.58 0.16
C SER A 67 9.71 -0.30 0.94
N ALA A 68 10.09 -1.25 1.80
CA ALA A 68 11.32 -1.24 2.56
C ALA A 68 12.56 -1.62 1.73
N ARG A 69 12.44 -1.67 0.39
CA ARG A 69 13.37 -2.34 -0.53
C ARG A 69 14.83 -1.90 -0.35
N ASP A 70 15.06 -0.63 -0.01
CA ASP A 70 16.40 -0.05 0.09
C ASP A 70 16.84 0.35 1.51
N LYS A 71 15.92 0.65 2.44
CA LYS A 71 16.24 1.23 3.78
C LYS A 71 15.81 0.37 4.98
N GLY A 72 15.17 -0.77 4.76
CA GLY A 72 14.74 -1.67 5.85
C GLY A 72 13.38 -1.33 6.49
N ALA A 73 12.86 -0.12 6.29
CA ALA A 73 11.47 0.26 6.57
C ALA A 73 10.97 1.26 5.51
N PRO A 74 9.69 1.21 5.10
CA PRO A 74 9.15 2.18 4.15
C PRO A 74 8.93 3.54 4.83
N ASP A 75 9.04 4.63 4.07
CA ASP A 75 8.79 5.98 4.59
C ASP A 75 7.30 6.21 4.88
N LEU A 76 6.43 5.56 4.09
CA LEU A 76 4.99 5.59 4.20
C LEU A 76 4.40 4.17 4.23
N SER A 77 3.20 4.07 4.77
CA SER A 77 2.36 2.88 4.72
C SER A 77 0.97 3.28 4.26
N ALA A 78 0.32 2.42 3.47
CA ALA A 78 -1.05 2.63 3.02
C ALA A 78 -1.96 1.56 3.62
N GLN A 79 -3.14 1.96 4.10
CA GLN A 79 -4.16 1.05 4.59
C GLN A 79 -5.46 1.28 3.84
N ALA A 80 -6.04 0.21 3.30
CA ALA A 80 -7.38 0.22 2.74
C ALA A 80 -8.41 -0.15 3.83
N THR A 81 -9.63 0.36 3.73
CA THR A 81 -10.73 0.00 4.64
C THR A 81 -12.02 -0.32 3.88
N ASP A 82 -12.78 -1.29 4.40
CA ASP A 82 -14.17 -1.57 3.98
C ASP A 82 -15.22 -0.85 4.85
N GLY A 83 -14.77 -0.02 5.80
CA GLY A 83 -15.63 0.66 6.78
C GLY A 83 -15.82 -0.10 8.09
N ASN A 84 -15.38 -1.36 8.20
CA ASN A 84 -15.36 -2.12 9.46
C ASN A 84 -13.94 -2.35 9.94
N ASP A 85 -13.05 -2.75 9.02
CA ASP A 85 -11.68 -3.13 9.32
C ASP A 85 -10.68 -2.36 8.45
N PHE A 86 -9.42 -2.36 8.89
CA PHE A 86 -8.28 -1.83 8.12
C PHE A 86 -7.37 -2.96 7.66
N TYR A 87 -6.88 -2.83 6.43
CA TYR A 87 -6.03 -3.80 5.76
C TYR A 87 -4.79 -3.08 5.23
N GLN A 88 -3.61 -3.59 5.57
CA GLN A 88 -2.34 -3.01 5.15
C GLN A 88 -2.11 -3.33 3.67
N VAL A 89 -2.00 -2.30 2.83
CA VAL A 89 -1.59 -2.46 1.43
C VAL A 89 -0.18 -3.04 1.42
N ASP A 90 0.00 -4.11 0.66
CA ASP A 90 1.26 -4.80 0.52
C ASP A 90 2.24 -3.97 -0.32
N SER A 91 3.51 -4.11 0.01
CA SER A 91 4.64 -3.39 -0.58
C SER A 91 5.10 -3.96 -1.93
N LEU A 92 4.39 -4.96 -2.46
CA LEU A 92 4.74 -5.73 -3.65
C LEU A 92 3.60 -5.70 -4.69
N PRO A 93 3.41 -4.57 -5.41
CA PRO A 93 2.45 -4.49 -6.50
C PRO A 93 2.76 -5.49 -7.61
N PHE A 94 1.71 -6.00 -8.26
CA PHE A 94 1.86 -6.70 -9.53
C PHE A 94 1.98 -5.65 -10.64
N VAL A 95 3.10 -5.67 -11.35
CA VAL A 95 3.45 -4.70 -12.39
C VAL A 95 3.44 -5.37 -13.76
N VAL A 96 2.81 -4.73 -14.74
CA VAL A 96 2.78 -5.18 -16.13
C VAL A 96 3.31 -4.09 -17.07
N LYS A 97 3.72 -4.50 -18.27
CA LYS A 97 4.02 -3.56 -19.35
C LYS A 97 2.73 -3.11 -20.02
N ALA A 98 2.48 -1.81 -20.04
CA ALA A 98 1.42 -1.20 -20.82
C ALA A 98 1.75 -1.24 -22.33
N GLU A 99 0.74 -0.98 -23.17
CA GLU A 99 0.88 -1.01 -24.64
C GLU A 99 1.91 -0.03 -25.19
N ASN A 100 2.13 1.09 -24.48
CA ASN A 100 3.14 2.10 -24.78
C ASN A 100 4.56 1.71 -24.31
N GLY A 101 4.74 0.53 -23.70
CA GLY A 101 6.01 0.02 -23.19
C GLY A 101 6.40 0.49 -21.78
N SER A 102 5.60 1.37 -21.14
CA SER A 102 5.84 1.79 -19.75
C SER A 102 5.33 0.74 -18.76
N ASP A 103 5.98 0.64 -17.60
CA ASP A 103 5.51 -0.22 -16.53
C ASP A 103 4.33 0.45 -15.80
N ARG A 104 3.32 -0.33 -15.43
CA ARG A 104 2.15 0.13 -14.66
C ARG A 104 1.80 -0.88 -13.57
N ILE A 105 1.26 -0.37 -12.47
CA ILE A 105 0.67 -1.22 -11.42
C ILE A 105 -0.67 -1.74 -11.94
N GLU A 106 -0.82 -3.06 -12.00
CA GLU A 106 -2.05 -3.73 -12.45
C GLU A 106 -2.87 -4.24 -11.26
N GLU A 107 -2.21 -4.73 -10.20
CA GLU A 107 -2.90 -5.28 -9.03
C GLU A 107 -2.16 -4.91 -7.74
N LEU A 108 -2.92 -4.41 -6.76
CA LEU A 108 -2.48 -4.15 -5.39
C LEU A 108 -3.23 -5.08 -4.43
N HIS A 109 -2.48 -5.71 -3.54
CA HIS A 109 -3.05 -6.53 -2.47
C HIS A 109 -3.04 -5.74 -1.17
N ALA A 110 -4.05 -5.97 -0.34
CA ALA A 110 -4.06 -5.60 1.05
C ALA A 110 -4.19 -6.86 1.91
N LEU A 111 -3.49 -6.88 3.04
CA LEU A 111 -3.45 -7.96 3.99
C LEU A 111 -4.14 -7.52 5.28
N ASN A 112 -4.88 -8.41 5.92
CA ASN A 112 -5.31 -8.13 7.29
C ASN A 112 -4.08 -7.96 8.20
N LEU A 113 -4.19 -7.07 9.18
CA LEU A 113 -3.06 -6.70 10.05
C LEU A 113 -2.44 -7.91 10.75
N GLU A 114 -3.25 -8.88 11.17
CA GLU A 114 -2.77 -10.13 11.76
C GLU A 114 -1.84 -10.92 10.81
N THR A 115 -2.23 -11.09 9.52
CA THR A 115 -1.35 -11.73 8.53
C THR A 115 -0.07 -10.93 8.33
N ARG A 116 -0.16 -9.59 8.32
CA ARG A 116 1.02 -8.74 8.17
C ARG A 116 1.98 -8.92 9.34
N THR A 117 1.47 -8.90 10.58
CA THR A 117 2.26 -9.17 11.79
C THR A 117 2.94 -10.53 11.72
N PHE A 118 2.23 -11.59 11.30
CA PHE A 118 2.83 -12.91 11.14
C PHE A 118 3.97 -12.94 10.11
N ILE A 119 3.84 -12.21 8.99
CA ILE A 119 4.90 -12.11 7.97
C ILE A 119 6.12 -11.37 8.55
N ASP A 120 5.90 -10.24 9.22
CA ASP A 120 6.98 -9.44 9.80
C ASP A 120 7.73 -10.20 10.91
N GLU A 121 7.00 -10.90 11.78
CA GLU A 121 7.58 -11.77 12.82
C GLU A 121 8.30 -12.99 12.21
N GLY A 122 7.71 -13.62 11.20
CA GLY A 122 8.32 -14.74 10.49
C GLY A 122 9.65 -14.35 9.85
N ILE A 123 9.70 -13.23 9.13
CA ILE A 123 10.93 -12.70 8.50
C ILE A 123 11.98 -12.37 9.57
N SER A 124 11.56 -11.76 10.69
CA SER A 124 12.45 -11.45 11.81
C SER A 124 13.11 -12.71 12.37
N ASN A 125 12.32 -13.77 12.58
CA ASN A 125 12.82 -15.05 13.08
C ASN A 125 13.75 -15.78 12.10
N PHE A 126 13.58 -15.62 10.79
CA PHE A 126 14.47 -16.20 9.78
C PHE A 126 15.80 -15.44 9.61
N ARG A 127 15.87 -14.17 9.99
CA ARG A 127 17.12 -13.37 9.97
C ARG A 127 18.05 -13.67 11.15
N VAL A 128 17.59 -14.41 12.16
CA VAL A 128 18.42 -14.92 13.26
C VAL A 128 18.82 -16.37 12.94
N GLY A 129 19.72 -16.53 11.98
CA GLY A 129 20.29 -17.82 11.56
C GLY A 129 21.73 -17.66 11.11
#